data_AF-A0A0N5BX81-F1
#
_entry.id   AF-A0A0N5BX81-F1
#
_cell.length_a   1.000
_cell.length_b   1.000
_cell.length_c   1.000
_cell.angle_alpha   90.00
_cell.angle_beta   90.00
_cell.angle_gamma   90.00
#
_symmetry.space_group_name_H-M   'P 1'
#
loop_
_entity.id
_entity.type
_entity.pdbx_description
1 polymer ?
#
loop_
_entity_poly.entity_id
_entity_poly.type
_entity_poly.pdbx_seq_one_letter_code
_entity_poly.pdbx_strand_id
1 'polypeptide(L)'
;MSTDFDHQLRQAFQDLHLKLSENSSQIRATDQMLAQAKHEYRYDSLVKAQIIDAGKERPIYRSIGSAYQLDDYDKCLERLTNSIASNKDRITALETKKKYLEKTVEDAEKNVREILQTRK
;
A
#
# COMPACT_ATOMS: atom_id res chain seq x y z
N MET A 1 -26.93 37.03 -1.77
CA MET A 1 -26.57 36.51 -3.11
C MET A 1 -25.05 36.42 -3.30
N SER A 2 -24.27 37.52 -3.31
CA SER A 2 -22.80 37.41 -3.47
C SER A 2 -22.06 36.89 -2.23
N THR A 3 -22.50 37.27 -1.03
CA THR A 3 -21.87 36.92 0.25
C THR A 3 -22.00 35.44 0.61
N ASP A 4 -23.15 34.82 0.33
CA ASP A 4 -23.41 33.41 0.64
C ASP A 4 -22.58 32.47 -0.25
N PHE A 5 -22.44 32.81 -1.54
CA PHE A 5 -21.62 32.07 -2.49
C PHE A 5 -20.13 32.16 -2.14
N ASP A 6 -19.63 33.36 -1.82
CA ASP A 6 -18.23 33.54 -1.43
C ASP A 6 -17.91 32.81 -0.11
N HIS A 7 -18.87 32.73 0.82
CA HIS A 7 -18.74 31.92 2.05
C HIS A 7 -18.69 30.41 1.74
N GLN A 8 -19.61 29.91 0.92
CA GLN A 8 -19.65 28.50 0.51
C GLN A 8 -18.38 28.08 -0.24
N LEU A 9 -17.88 28.94 -1.13
CA LEU A 9 -16.64 28.70 -1.87
C LEU A 9 -15.43 28.66 -0.94
N ARG A 10 -15.33 29.60 0.00
CA ARG A 10 -14.24 29.62 0.99
C ARG A 10 -14.23 28.38 1.86
N GLN A 11 -15.41 27.93 2.30
CA GLN A 11 -15.56 26.71 3.07
C GLN A 11 -15.16 25.47 2.26
N ALA A 12 -15.60 25.36 1.00
CA ALA A 12 -15.23 24.26 0.12
C ALA A 12 -13.71 24.18 -0.16
N PHE A 13 -13.04 25.33 -0.29
CA PHE A 13 -11.57 25.36 -0.42
C PHE A 13 -10.85 24.93 0.86
N GLN A 14 -11.37 25.31 2.03
CA GLN A 14 -10.80 24.92 3.31
C GLN A 14 -10.93 23.40 3.52
N ASP A 15 -12.10 22.84 3.23
CA ASP A 15 -12.36 21.39 3.29
C ASP A 15 -11.50 20.62 2.26
N LEU A 16 -11.32 21.16 1.05
CA LEU A 16 -10.44 20.58 0.04
C LEU A 16 -8.99 20.55 0.53
N HIS A 17 -8.50 21.65 1.12
CA HIS A 17 -7.12 21.73 1.60
C HIS A 17 -6.84 20.72 2.73
N LEU A 18 -7.78 20.58 3.67
CA LEU A 18 -7.71 19.59 4.73
C LEU A 18 -7.67 18.16 4.17
N LYS A 19 -8.64 17.82 3.30
CA LYS A 19 -8.70 16.49 2.66
C LYS A 19 -7.45 16.19 1.84
N LEU A 20 -6.94 17.16 1.10
CA LEU A 20 -5.74 16.99 0.27
C LEU A 20 -4.51 16.75 1.14
N SER A 21 -4.35 17.49 2.24
CA SER A 21 -3.24 17.30 3.18
C SER A 21 -3.27 15.92 3.84
N GLU A 22 -4.42 15.53 4.39
CA GLU A 22 -4.61 14.23 5.06
C GLU A 22 -4.42 13.06 4.10
N ASN A 23 -5.09 13.10 2.94
CA ASN A 23 -4.99 12.03 1.94
C ASN A 23 -3.59 11.94 1.35
N SER A 24 -2.90 13.05 1.10
CA SER A 24 -1.51 13.03 0.61
C SER A 24 -0.57 12.37 1.61
N SER A 25 -0.74 12.64 2.90
CA SER A 25 0.02 11.97 3.95
C SER A 25 -0.26 10.46 3.97
N GLN A 26 -1.54 10.08 3.90
CA GLN A 26 -1.97 8.69 3.92
C GLN A 26 -1.54 7.91 2.67
N ILE A 27 -1.54 8.54 1.49
CA ILE A 27 -1.04 7.96 0.23
C ILE A 27 0.46 7.70 0.36
N ARG A 28 1.25 8.66 0.84
CA ARG A 28 2.70 8.47 1.05
C ARG A 28 3.00 7.30 2.00
N ALA A 29 2.29 7.22 3.12
CA ALA A 29 2.44 6.10 4.06
C ALA A 29 2.07 4.76 3.40
N THR A 30 1.00 4.75 2.60
CA THR A 30 0.53 3.56 1.87
C THR A 30 1.53 3.13 0.80
N ASP A 31 2.15 4.07 0.09
CA ASP A 31 3.19 3.82 -0.90
C ASP A 31 4.44 3.19 -0.28
N GLN A 32 4.86 3.67 0.89
CA GLN A 32 5.98 3.07 1.62
C GLN A 32 5.67 1.62 2.03
N MET A 33 4.49 1.38 2.58
CA MET A 33 4.04 0.02 2.95
C MET A 33 3.96 -0.91 1.74
N LEU A 34 3.52 -0.39 0.60
CA LEU A 34 3.39 -1.13 -0.65
C LEU A 34 4.75 -1.47 -1.24
N ALA A 35 5.71 -0.54 -1.20
CA ALA A 35 7.10 -0.80 -1.60
C ALA A 35 7.73 -1.90 -0.75
N GLN A 36 7.52 -1.86 0.57
CA GLN A 36 7.99 -2.91 1.49
C GLN A 36 7.35 -4.27 1.16
N ALA A 37 6.02 -4.35 1.04
CA ALA A 37 5.34 -5.60 0.76
C ALA A 37 5.74 -6.20 -0.61
N LYS A 38 5.96 -5.35 -1.63
CA LYS A 38 6.47 -5.78 -2.95
C LYS A 38 7.90 -6.32 -2.86
N HIS A 39 8.75 -5.68 -2.06
CA HIS A 39 10.10 -6.15 -1.82
C HIS A 39 10.11 -7.52 -1.14
N GLU A 40 9.36 -7.67 -0.03
CA GLU A 40 9.24 -8.94 0.70
C GLU A 40 8.66 -10.06 -0.17
N TYR A 41 7.57 -9.79 -0.92
CA TYR A 41 7.00 -10.73 -1.88
C TYR A 41 8.04 -11.24 -2.89
N ARG A 42 8.81 -10.33 -3.48
CA ARG A 42 9.83 -10.67 -4.48
C ARG A 42 10.96 -11.46 -3.83
N TYR A 43 11.45 -11.02 -2.67
CA TYR A 43 12.51 -11.68 -1.94
C TYR A 43 12.12 -13.13 -1.59
N ASP A 44 10.97 -13.33 -0.97
CA ASP A 44 10.50 -14.66 -0.57
C ASP A 44 10.27 -15.57 -1.78
N SER A 45 9.75 -15.02 -2.89
CA SER A 45 9.58 -15.76 -4.14
C SER A 45 10.91 -16.25 -4.72
N LEU A 46 11.94 -15.40 -4.69
CA LEU A 46 13.28 -15.76 -5.15
C LEU A 46 13.93 -16.80 -4.25
N VAL A 47 13.86 -16.61 -2.93
CA VAL A 47 14.40 -17.58 -1.95
C VAL A 47 13.71 -18.93 -2.10
N LYS A 48 12.38 -18.96 -2.26
CA LYS A 48 11.63 -20.19 -2.50
C LYS A 48 12.09 -20.89 -3.77
N ALA A 49 12.29 -20.16 -4.86
CA ALA A 49 12.78 -20.73 -6.11
C ALA A 49 14.19 -21.32 -5.97
N GLN A 50 15.09 -20.62 -5.26
CA GLN A 50 16.45 -21.08 -5.00
C GLN A 50 16.49 -22.34 -4.12
N ILE A 51 15.62 -22.43 -3.12
CA ILE A 51 15.52 -23.63 -2.26
C ILE A 51 15.03 -24.83 -3.07
N ILE A 52 14.05 -24.62 -3.94
CA ILE A 52 13.54 -25.69 -4.82
C ILE A 52 14.64 -26.15 -5.79
N ASP A 53 15.39 -25.22 -6.38
CA ASP A 53 16.50 -25.51 -7.30
C ASP A 53 17.66 -26.25 -6.60
N ALA A 54 17.95 -25.90 -5.34
CA ALA A 54 19.00 -26.53 -4.55
C ALA A 54 18.67 -27.99 -4.13
N GLY A 55 17.40 -28.39 -4.16
CA GLY A 55 16.94 -29.73 -3.84
C GLY A 55 16.93 -30.07 -2.34
N LYS A 56 16.28 -31.19 -1.97
CA LYS A 56 16.10 -31.63 -0.58
C LYS A 56 17.36 -32.21 0.08
N GLU A 57 18.41 -32.50 -0.68
CA GLU A 57 19.62 -33.14 -0.15
C GLU A 57 20.47 -32.22 0.73
N ARG A 58 20.32 -30.89 0.56
CA ARG A 58 21.15 -29.91 1.26
C ARG A 58 20.49 -29.44 2.55
N PRO A 59 21.25 -29.32 3.65
CA PRO A 59 20.71 -28.76 4.89
C PRO A 59 20.37 -27.28 4.71
N ILE A 60 19.16 -26.90 5.12
CA ILE A 60 18.69 -25.52 5.09
C ILE A 60 18.86 -24.92 6.47
N TYR A 61 19.41 -23.71 6.53
CA TYR A 61 19.56 -22.96 7.78
C TYR A 61 18.72 -21.70 7.74
N ARG A 62 17.98 -21.46 8.82
CA ARG A 62 17.18 -20.25 9.03
C ARG A 62 17.83 -19.37 10.07
N SER A 63 17.87 -18.06 9.81
CA SER A 63 18.30 -17.08 10.80
C SER A 63 17.25 -16.91 11.91
N ILE A 64 17.72 -16.87 13.15
CA ILE A 64 16.96 -16.53 14.35
C ILE A 64 17.78 -15.47 15.08
N GLY A 65 17.45 -14.19 14.85
CA GLY A 65 18.28 -13.08 15.30
C GLY A 65 19.69 -13.17 14.69
N SER A 66 20.71 -13.26 15.54
CA SER A 66 22.12 -13.40 15.13
C SER A 66 22.59 -14.85 14.95
N ALA A 67 21.75 -15.84 15.24
CA ALA A 67 22.07 -17.25 15.13
C ALA A 67 21.44 -17.88 13.88
N TYR A 68 21.93 -19.05 13.48
CA TYR A 68 21.36 -19.87 12.42
C TYR A 68 20.99 -21.25 12.96
N GLN A 69 19.76 -21.69 12.70
CA GLN A 69 19.26 -23.00 13.10
C GLN A 69 18.99 -23.86 11.87
N LEU A 70 19.33 -25.15 11.94
CA LEU A 70 18.91 -26.14 10.95
C LEU A 70 17.39 -26.18 10.88
N ASP A 71 16.85 -26.10 9.68
CA ASP A 71 15.42 -26.07 9.40
C ASP A 71 15.00 -27.24 8.53
N ASP A 72 13.72 -27.56 8.58
CA ASP A 72 13.13 -28.59 7.74
C ASP A 72 12.75 -28.01 6.38
N TYR A 73 13.04 -28.75 5.31
CA TYR A 73 12.78 -28.32 3.94
C TYR A 73 11.31 -28.01 3.70
N ASP A 74 10.41 -28.92 4.10
CA ASP A 74 8.98 -28.80 3.82
C ASP A 74 8.38 -27.67 4.66
N LYS A 75 8.77 -27.54 5.94
CA LYS A 75 8.38 -26.40 6.78
C LYS A 75 8.90 -25.07 6.25
N CYS A 76 10.09 -25.05 5.65
CA CYS A 76 10.64 -23.84 5.04
C CYS A 76 9.81 -23.37 3.85
N LEU A 77 9.47 -24.29 2.95
CA LEU A 77 8.62 -24.00 1.80
C LEU A 77 7.21 -23.57 2.21
N GLU A 78 6.63 -24.19 3.24
CA GLU A 78 5.33 -23.81 3.77
C GLU A 78 5.34 -22.36 4.26
N ARG A 79 6.31 -21.98 5.09
CA ARG A 79 6.43 -20.60 5.58
C ARG A 79 6.64 -19.59 4.47
N LEU A 80 7.49 -19.89 3.48
CA LEU A 80 7.68 -19.02 2.32
C LEU A 80 6.40 -18.89 1.50
N THR A 81 5.66 -19.99 1.33
CA THR A 81 4.37 -19.96 0.62
C THR A 81 3.33 -19.10 1.33
N ASN A 82 3.23 -19.23 2.65
CA ASN A 82 2.33 -18.44 3.48
C ASN A 82 2.73 -16.96 3.47
N SER A 83 4.03 -16.65 3.54
CA SER A 83 4.56 -15.28 3.45
C SER A 83 4.25 -14.64 2.09
N ILE A 84 4.48 -15.36 0.99
CA ILE A 84 4.17 -14.90 -0.37
C ILE A 84 2.66 -14.63 -0.52
N ALA A 85 1.81 -15.53 -0.04
CA ALA A 85 0.36 -15.36 -0.10
C ALA A 85 -0.11 -14.14 0.71
N SER A 86 0.36 -14.02 1.96
CA SER A 86 0.02 -12.90 2.84
C SER A 86 0.49 -11.56 2.26
N ASN A 87 1.70 -11.50 1.71
CA ASN A 87 2.21 -10.28 1.08
C ASN A 87 1.46 -9.93 -0.20
N LYS A 88 1.02 -10.92 -0.98
CA LYS A 88 0.17 -10.69 -2.16
C LYS A 88 -1.17 -10.08 -1.76
N ASP A 89 -1.83 -10.62 -0.74
CA ASP A 89 -3.09 -10.08 -0.23
C ASP A 89 -2.91 -8.67 0.37
N ARG A 90 -1.78 -8.43 1.03
CA ARG A 90 -1.43 -7.11 1.55
C ARG A 90 -1.20 -6.09 0.42
N ILE A 91 -0.56 -6.50 -0.68
CA ILE A 91 -0.37 -5.64 -1.86
C ILE A 91 -1.73 -5.25 -2.46
N THR A 92 -2.62 -6.21 -2.70
CA THR A 92 -3.94 -5.93 -3.30
C THR A 92 -4.80 -5.03 -2.40
N ALA A 93 -4.76 -5.23 -1.08
CA ALA A 93 -5.44 -4.37 -0.12
C ALA A 93 -4.89 -2.94 -0.12
N LEU A 94 -3.56 -2.77 -0.14
CA LEU A 94 -2.91 -1.45 -0.17
C LEU A 94 -3.15 -0.73 -1.50
N GLU A 95 -3.14 -1.43 -2.63
CA GLU A 95 -3.46 -0.86 -3.95
C GLU A 95 -4.92 -0.38 -4.01
N THR A 96 -5.85 -1.16 -3.45
CA THR A 96 -7.26 -0.77 -3.35
C THR A 96 -7.44 0.47 -2.47
N LYS A 97 -6.77 0.50 -1.30
CA LYS A 97 -6.79 1.64 -0.39
C LYS A 97 -6.23 2.90 -1.06
N LYS A 98 -5.11 2.77 -1.77
CA LYS A 98 -4.50 3.89 -2.50
C LYS A 98 -5.46 4.47 -3.53
N LYS A 99 -6.04 3.61 -4.38
CA LYS A 99 -7.01 4.04 -5.41
C LYS A 99 -8.22 4.75 -4.82
N TYR A 100 -8.70 4.30 -3.65
CA TYR A 100 -9.79 4.96 -2.93
C TYR A 100 -9.41 6.37 -2.46
N LEU A 101 -8.22 6.54 -1.89
CA LEU A 101 -7.74 7.84 -1.42
C LEU A 101 -7.54 8.82 -2.60
N GLU A 102 -6.97 8.35 -3.70
CA GLU A 102 -6.79 9.14 -4.93
C GLU A 102 -8.14 9.62 -5.48
N LYS A 103 -9.11 8.71 -5.59
CA LYS A 103 -10.47 9.05 -6.03
C LYS A 103 -11.15 10.06 -5.09
N THR A 104 -10.93 9.94 -3.79
CA THR A 104 -11.49 10.88 -2.80
C THR A 104 -10.97 12.30 -3.00
N VAL A 105 -9.69 12.45 -3.37
CA VAL A 105 -9.11 13.77 -3.69
C VAL A 105 -9.68 14.29 -5.01
N GLU A 106 -9.76 13.46 -6.04
CA GLU A 106 -10.31 13.83 -7.35
C GLU A 106 -11.78 14.29 -7.25
N ASP A 107 -12.61 13.57 -6.50
CA ASP A 107 -14.01 13.93 -6.27
C ASP A 107 -14.13 15.27 -5.51
N ALA A 108 -13.24 15.54 -4.56
CA ALA A 108 -13.20 16.81 -3.83
C ALA A 108 -12.77 17.98 -4.73
N GLU A 109 -11.78 17.78 -5.61
CA GLU A 109 -11.37 18.78 -6.60
C GLU A 109 -12.48 19.09 -7.60
N LYS A 110 -13.20 18.05 -8.06
CA LYS A 110 -14.34 18.20 -8.96
C LYS A 110 -15.46 19.03 -8.34
N ASN A 111 -15.79 18.78 -7.07
CA ASN A 111 -16.80 19.56 -6.35
C ASN A 111 -16.45 21.06 -6.32
N VAL A 112 -15.20 21.41 -5.99
CA VAL A 112 -14.76 22.82 -6.01
C VAL A 112 -14.84 23.43 -7.41
N ARG A 113 -14.50 22.66 -8.46
CA ARG A 113 -14.63 23.09 -9.85
C ARG A 113 -16.08 23.37 -10.25
N GLU A 114 -17.02 22.53 -9.81
CA GLU A 114 -18.45 22.71 -10.07
C GLU A 114 -19.00 23.98 -9.40
N ILE A 115 -18.62 24.25 -8.14
CA ILE A 115 -19.00 25.49 -7.43
C ILE A 115 -18.49 26.72 -8.19
N LEU A 116 -17.26 26.69 -8.71
CA LEU A 116 -16.70 27.78 -9.52
C LEU A 116 -17.45 28.00 -10.83
N GLN A 117 -17.93 26.91 -11.46
CA GLN A 117 -18.71 26.98 -12.70
C GLN A 117 -20.11 27.53 -12.49
N THR A 118 -20.71 27.35 -11.30
CA THR A 118 -22.06 27.86 -10.98
C THR A 118 -22.15 29.39 -10.96
N ARG A 119 -21.00 30.09 -10.93
CA ARG A 119 -20.90 31.56 -10.95
C ARG A 119 -20.90 32.15 -12.37
N LYS A 120 -20.61 31.36 -13.40
CA LYS A 120 -20.66 31.79 -14.82
C LYS A 120 -22.09 31.74 -15.34
#